data_AF-A0A355B758-F1
#
_entry.id   AF-A0A355B758-F1
#
_cell.length_a   1.000
_cell.length_b   1.000
_cell.length_c   1.000
_cell.angle_alpha   90.00
_cell.angle_beta   90.00
_cell.angle_gamma   90.00
#
_symmetry.space_group_name_H-M   'P 1'
#
loop_
_entity.id
_entity.type
_entity.pdbx_description
1 polymer ?
#
loop_
_entity_poly.entity_id
_entity_poly.type
_entity_poly.pdbx_seq_one_letter_code
_entity_poly.pdbx_strand_id
1 'polypeptide(L)'
;MLALSAPALGVIFSSIVANSTLMTASRFLPAPQKFRLDRSFALACIPAGIFAMAAALNFWTALRDGPLTVISPLIRMTPIFVLFLSAALLRGLETITVRLILATGIIVAGAALITANS
;
A
#
# COMPACT_ATOMS: atom_id res chain seq x y z
N MET A 1 19.17 26.28 -1.76
CA MET A 1 19.76 24.94 -1.98
C MET A 1 18.82 23.92 -1.37
N LEU A 2 18.45 22.90 -2.15
CA LEU A 2 17.21 22.13 -2.04
C LEU A 2 17.09 21.34 -0.72
N ALA A 3 16.17 21.77 0.15
CA ALA A 3 15.51 20.88 1.08
C ALA A 3 14.53 19.98 0.30
N LEU A 4 15.08 19.07 -0.52
CA LEU A 4 14.35 17.86 -0.92
C LEU A 4 14.22 17.04 0.36
N SER A 5 13.15 17.38 1.08
CA SER A 5 12.68 16.87 2.36
C SER A 5 13.05 15.41 2.60
N ALA A 6 13.78 15.14 3.69
CA ALA A 6 14.07 13.81 4.24
C ALA A 6 12.99 12.72 4.03
N PRO A 7 11.68 12.99 4.17
CA PRO A 7 10.62 12.04 3.83
C PRO A 7 10.60 11.56 2.36
N ALA A 8 10.86 12.45 1.39
CA ALA A 8 10.85 12.08 -0.04
C ALA A 8 12.00 11.10 -0.36
N LEU A 9 13.18 11.32 0.21
CA LEU A 9 14.30 10.36 0.12
C LEU A 9 13.92 9.03 0.76
N GLY A 10 13.31 9.05 1.95
CA GLY A 10 12.84 7.84 2.63
C GLY A 10 11.89 7.00 1.75
N VAL A 11 10.91 7.64 1.12
CA VAL A 11 9.94 6.97 0.23
C VAL A 11 10.63 6.34 -0.98
N ILE A 12 11.59 7.04 -1.60
CA ILE A 12 12.34 6.53 -2.75
C ILE A 12 13.16 5.30 -2.34
N PHE A 13 13.92 5.39 -1.25
CA PHE A 13 14.73 4.27 -0.74
C PHE A 13 13.86 3.06 -0.37
N SER A 14 12.77 3.27 0.37
CA SER A 14 11.86 2.18 0.74
C SER A 14 11.20 1.54 -0.48
N SER A 15 10.84 2.32 -1.50
CA SER A 15 10.22 1.80 -2.73
C SER A 15 11.21 0.98 -3.55
N ILE A 16 12.48 1.39 -3.64
CA ILE A 16 13.53 0.62 -4.31
C ILE A 16 13.76 -0.71 -3.58
N VAL A 17 13.89 -0.66 -2.25
CA VAL A 17 14.09 -1.86 -1.43
C VAL A 17 12.90 -2.80 -1.57
N ALA A 18 11.68 -2.32 -1.43
CA ALA A 18 10.46 -3.14 -1.54
C ALA A 18 10.36 -3.83 -2.90
N ASN A 19 10.57 -3.09 -4.00
CA ASN A 19 10.52 -3.65 -5.36
C ASN A 19 11.68 -4.65 -5.60
N SER A 20 12.87 -4.38 -5.06
CA SER A 20 14.02 -5.30 -5.15
C SER A 20 13.79 -6.59 -4.38
N THR A 21 13.22 -6.50 -3.18
CA THR A 21 12.80 -7.64 -2.36
C THR A 21 11.73 -8.44 -3.08
N LEU A 22 10.72 -7.78 -3.68
CA LEU A 22 9.68 -8.46 -4.47
C LEU A 22 10.30 -9.22 -5.65
N MET A 23 11.22 -8.60 -6.40
CA MET A 23 11.89 -9.26 -7.53
C MET A 23 12.72 -10.47 -7.09
N THR A 24 13.34 -10.41 -5.91
CA THR A 24 14.14 -11.52 -5.37
C THR A 24 13.25 -12.63 -4.78
N ALA A 25 12.23 -12.26 -4.02
CA ALA A 25 11.28 -13.19 -3.41
C ALA A 25 10.41 -13.90 -4.47
N SER A 26 10.10 -13.23 -5.57
CA SER A 26 9.36 -13.84 -6.69
C SER A 26 10.09 -15.01 -7.35
N ARG A 27 11.41 -15.14 -7.16
CA ARG A 27 12.18 -16.33 -7.61
C ARG A 27 11.91 -17.58 -6.77
N PHE A 28 11.42 -17.40 -5.54
CA PHE A 28 11.17 -18.47 -4.59
C PHE A 28 9.69 -18.88 -4.50
N LEU A 29 8.80 -18.21 -5.23
CA LEU A 29 7.37 -18.53 -5.25
C LEU A 29 7.04 -19.64 -6.29
N PRO A 30 6.31 -20.70 -5.91
CA PRO A 30 5.87 -21.74 -6.85
C PRO A 30 4.89 -21.17 -7.90
N ALA A 31 4.95 -21.69 -9.14
CA ALA A 31 4.12 -21.22 -10.26
C ALA A 31 2.62 -21.38 -9.94
N PRO A 32 1.81 -20.30 -9.97
CA PRO A 32 1.55 -19.47 -11.16
C PRO A 32 1.90 -17.97 -11.03
N GLN A 33 2.50 -17.52 -9.92
CA GLN A 33 2.84 -16.11 -9.64
C GLN A 33 4.18 -15.65 -10.24
N LYS A 34 4.59 -16.15 -11.41
CA LYS A 34 5.82 -15.67 -12.05
C LYS A 34 5.60 -14.23 -12.52
N PHE A 35 6.34 -13.30 -11.94
CA PHE A 35 6.30 -11.88 -12.28
C PHE A 35 6.71 -11.71 -13.75
N ARG A 36 5.74 -11.49 -14.65
CA ARG A 36 6.01 -11.24 -16.08
C ARG A 36 6.14 -9.74 -16.27
N LEU A 37 7.38 -9.29 -16.50
CA LEU A 37 7.66 -7.94 -16.96
C LEU A 37 7.19 -7.80 -18.41
N ASP A 38 5.90 -7.50 -18.57
CA ASP A 38 5.31 -7.16 -19.85
C ASP A 38 5.35 -5.63 -20.05
N ARG A 39 5.39 -5.18 -21.31
CA ARG A 39 5.42 -3.76 -21.64
C ARG A 39 4.16 -3.04 -21.15
N SER A 40 3.03 -3.76 -21.12
CA SER A 40 1.78 -3.29 -20.54
C SER A 40 1.88 -3.07 -19.02
N PHE A 41 2.59 -3.96 -18.32
CA PHE A 41 2.85 -3.83 -16.88
C PHE A 41 3.74 -2.62 -16.57
N ALA A 42 4.79 -2.40 -17.37
CA ALA A 42 5.66 -1.24 -17.21
C ALA A 42 4.91 0.09 -17.40
N LEU A 43 3.97 0.14 -18.35
CA LEU A 43 3.10 1.29 -18.56
C LEU A 43 2.13 1.51 -17.39
N ALA A 44 1.60 0.43 -16.80
CA ALA A 44 0.74 0.50 -15.61
C ALA A 44 1.50 0.93 -14.34
N CYS A 45 2.81 0.71 -14.25
CA CYS A 45 3.62 1.15 -13.12
C CYS A 45 3.74 2.68 -13.01
N ILE A 46 3.65 3.41 -14.12
CA ILE A 46 3.78 4.88 -14.12
C ILE A 46 2.65 5.55 -13.29
N PRO A 47 1.36 5.33 -13.58
CA PRO A 47 0.29 5.91 -12.78
C PRO A 47 0.31 5.37 -11.34
N ALA A 48 0.63 4.09 -11.13
CA ALA A 48 0.76 3.53 -9.79
C ALA A 48 1.84 4.25 -8.95
N GLY A 49 2.99 4.54 -9.55
CA GLY A 49 4.06 5.31 -8.90
C GLY A 49 3.66 6.75 -8.57
N ILE A 50 2.91 7.41 -9.45
CA ILE A 50 2.40 8.77 -9.20
C ILE A 50 1.42 8.77 -8.02
N PHE A 51 0.46 7.84 -8.00
CA PHE A 51 -0.47 7.70 -6.88
C PHE A 51 0.24 7.35 -5.56
N ALA A 52 1.25 6.48 -5.59
CA ALA A 52 2.05 6.15 -4.42
C ALA A 52 2.82 7.36 -3.89
N MET A 53 3.42 8.16 -4.77
CA MET A 53 4.12 9.40 -4.40
C MET A 53 3.13 10.42 -3.77
N ALA A 54 1.96 10.61 -4.39
CA ALA A 54 0.93 11.50 -3.87
C ALA A 54 0.41 11.04 -2.50
N ALA A 55 0.20 9.73 -2.32
CA ALA A 55 -0.20 9.15 -1.03
C ALA A 55 0.87 9.37 0.04
N ALA A 56 2.15 9.18 -0.29
CA ALA A 56 3.25 9.39 0.65
C ALA A 56 3.41 10.87 1.07
N LEU A 57 3.26 11.80 0.12
CA LEU A 57 3.24 13.23 0.41
C LEU A 57 2.06 13.59 1.31
N ASN A 58 0.86 13.11 1.00
CA ASN A 58 -0.33 13.38 1.80
C ASN A 58 -0.21 12.79 3.22
N PHE A 59 0.34 11.58 3.34
CA PHE A 59 0.60 10.96 4.63
C PHE A 59 1.56 11.80 5.47
N TRP A 60 2.67 12.25 4.89
CA TRP A 60 3.64 13.05 5.64
C TRP A 60 3.09 14.42 6.03
N THR A 61 2.28 15.04 5.18
CA THR A 61 1.55 16.28 5.52
C THR A 61 0.58 16.05 6.67
N ALA A 62 -0.23 14.99 6.60
CA ALA A 62 -1.14 14.64 7.69
C ALA A 62 -0.37 14.39 9.00
N LEU A 63 0.76 13.68 8.93
CA LEU A 63 1.62 13.37 10.07
C LEU A 63 2.23 14.62 10.72
N ARG A 64 2.49 15.66 9.92
CA ARG A 64 3.01 16.94 10.38
C ARG A 64 1.95 17.77 11.09
N ASP A 65 0.72 17.78 10.57
CA ASP A 65 -0.34 18.69 11.00
C ASP A 65 -1.34 18.05 11.99
N GLY A 66 -1.31 16.72 12.16
CA GLY A 66 -2.25 15.99 13.01
C GLY A 66 -1.60 15.06 14.06
N PRO A 67 -2.38 14.63 15.06
CA PRO A 67 -1.90 13.74 16.11
C PRO A 67 -1.58 12.33 15.57
N LEU A 68 -0.36 11.86 15.84
CA LEU A 68 0.15 10.54 15.44
C LEU A 68 -0.75 9.39 15.92
N THR A 69 -1.40 9.56 17.07
CA THR A 69 -2.31 8.58 17.70
C THR A 69 -3.55 8.31 16.85
N VAL A 70 -4.00 9.26 16.05
CA VAL A 70 -5.15 9.10 15.14
C VAL A 70 -4.71 8.64 13.75
N ILE A 71 -3.58 9.15 13.27
CA ILE A 71 -3.12 8.89 11.89
C ILE A 71 -2.56 7.48 11.73
N SER A 72 -1.84 6.96 12.73
CA SER A 72 -1.27 5.62 12.73
C SER A 72 -2.33 4.50 12.59
N PRO A 73 -3.45 4.51 13.33
CA PRO A 73 -4.51 3.54 13.10
C PRO A 73 -5.30 3.82 11.81
N LEU A 74 -5.46 5.08 11.40
CA LEU A 74 -6.13 5.42 10.14
C LEU A 74 -5.43 4.78 8.93
N ILE A 75 -4.09 4.85 8.86
CA ILE A 75 -3.36 4.25 7.74
C ILE A 75 -3.42 2.72 7.75
N ARG A 76 -3.64 2.07 8.90
CA ARG A 76 -3.86 0.62 8.98
C ARG A 76 -5.20 0.19 8.39
N MET A 77 -6.12 1.12 8.13
CA MET A 77 -7.38 0.86 7.43
C MET A 77 -7.26 0.90 5.90
N THR A 78 -6.08 1.23 5.34
CA THR A 78 -5.77 1.13 3.90
C THR A 78 -6.30 -0.15 3.21
N PRO A 79 -6.17 -1.37 3.78
CA PRO A 79 -6.71 -2.58 3.15
C PRO A 79 -8.22 -2.54 2.86
N ILE A 80 -9.05 -1.79 3.61
CA ILE A 80 -10.48 -1.63 3.27
C ILE A 80 -10.63 -0.93 1.92
N PHE A 81 -9.91 0.18 1.75
CA PHE A 81 -9.94 0.95 0.52
C PHE A 81 -9.35 0.16 -0.64
N VAL A 82 -8.27 -0.58 -0.40
CA VAL A 82 -7.70 -1.48 -1.40
C VAL A 82 -8.71 -2.55 -1.81
N LEU A 83 -9.39 -3.21 -0.86
CA LEU A 83 -10.44 -4.17 -1.20
C LEU A 83 -11.59 -3.55 -1.98
N PHE A 84 -12.05 -2.37 -1.56
CA PHE A 84 -13.12 -1.65 -2.22
C PHE A 84 -12.73 -1.26 -3.65
N LEU A 85 -11.53 -0.70 -3.85
CA LEU A 85 -11.01 -0.36 -5.17
C LEU A 85 -10.74 -1.60 -6.02
N SER A 86 -10.17 -2.68 -5.48
CA SER A 86 -10.00 -3.95 -6.20
C SER A 86 -11.36 -4.50 -6.64
N ALA A 87 -12.36 -4.50 -5.77
CA ALA A 87 -13.72 -4.94 -6.10
C ALA A 87 -14.43 -4.02 -7.09
N ALA A 88 -14.05 -2.74 -7.19
CA ALA A 88 -14.62 -1.80 -8.15
C ALA A 88 -13.89 -1.84 -9.51
N LEU A 89 -12.55 -1.95 -9.50
CA LEU A 89 -11.67 -1.75 -10.65
C LEU A 89 -11.21 -3.06 -11.30
N LEU A 90 -11.02 -4.13 -10.51
CA LEU A 90 -10.56 -5.47 -10.98
C LEU A 90 -11.69 -6.51 -11.04
N ARG A 91 -12.96 -6.08 -11.08
CA ARG A 91 -14.16 -6.94 -11.15
C ARG A 91 -13.95 -8.13 -12.11
N GLY A 92 -13.69 -9.32 -11.55
CA GLY A 92 -13.57 -10.57 -12.30
C GLY A 92 -12.17 -11.22 -12.37
N LEU A 93 -11.10 -10.57 -11.89
CA LEU A 93 -9.74 -11.16 -11.87
C LEU A 93 -9.28 -11.65 -10.48
N GLU A 94 -9.78 -11.05 -9.40
CA GLU A 94 -9.52 -11.49 -8.02
C GLU A 94 -10.74 -12.24 -7.45
N THR A 95 -10.55 -13.50 -7.04
CA THR A 95 -11.52 -14.22 -6.23
C THR A 95 -11.55 -13.63 -4.83
N ILE A 96 -12.51 -12.74 -4.58
CA ILE A 96 -12.80 -12.21 -3.24
C ILE A 96 -13.22 -13.41 -2.36
N THR A 97 -12.23 -13.98 -1.68
CA THR A 97 -12.42 -15.16 -0.84
C THR A 97 -12.90 -14.70 0.53
N VAL A 98 -13.81 -15.45 1.17
CA VAL A 98 -14.33 -15.14 2.52
C VAL A 98 -13.19 -14.90 3.53
N ARG A 99 -12.08 -15.61 3.38
CA ARG A 99 -10.85 -15.42 4.17
C ARG A 99 -10.27 -14.01 4.08
N LEU A 100 -10.31 -13.37 2.91
CA LEU A 100 -9.82 -12.01 2.68
C LEU A 100 -10.70 -10.99 3.40
N ILE A 101 -12.02 -11.19 3.37
CA ILE A 101 -12.99 -10.35 4.08
C ILE A 101 -12.78 -10.47 5.59
N LEU A 102 -12.62 -11.69 6.11
CA LEU A 102 -12.33 -11.92 7.54
C LEU A 102 -11.00 -11.31 7.96
N ALA A 103 -9.95 -11.46 7.14
CA ALA A 103 -8.65 -10.85 7.41
C ALA A 103 -8.74 -9.32 7.48
N THR A 104 -9.43 -8.69 6.54
CA THR A 104 -9.65 -7.24 6.58
C THR A 104 -10.50 -6.84 7.77
N GLY A 105 -11.56 -7.59 8.10
CA GLY A 105 -12.37 -7.35 9.28
C GLY A 105 -11.55 -7.37 10.58
N ILE A 106 -10.62 -8.32 10.72
CA ILE A 106 -9.71 -8.40 11.89
C ILE A 106 -8.77 -7.19 11.95
N ILE A 107 -8.19 -6.78 10.83
CA ILE A 107 -7.30 -5.60 10.77
C ILE A 107 -8.05 -4.34 11.20
N VAL A 108 -9.28 -4.17 10.72
CA VAL A 108 -10.14 -3.02 11.02
C VAL A 108 -10.58 -3.04 12.48
N ALA A 109 -10.98 -4.20 12.99
CA ALA A 109 -11.33 -4.37 14.39
C ALA A 109 -10.15 -4.00 15.30
N GLY A 110 -8.94 -4.48 14.99
CA GLY A 110 -7.74 -4.12 15.74
C GLY A 110 -7.41 -2.62 15.67
N ALA A 111 -7.53 -2.00 14.50
CA ALA A 111 -7.32 -0.56 14.33
C ALA A 111 -8.33 0.26 15.14
N ALA A 112 -9.61 -0.11 15.10
CA ALA A 112 -10.68 0.55 15.86
C ALA A 112 -10.45 0.42 17.37
N LEU A 113 -10.00 -0.74 17.85
CA LEU A 113 -9.75 -0.99 19.27
C LEU A 113 -8.57 -0.16 19.81
N ILE A 114 -7.54 0.06 18.98
CA ILE A 114 -6.42 0.95 19.32
C ILE A 114 -6.89 2.40 19.41
N THR A 115 -7.64 2.87 18.41
CA THR A 115 -8.17 4.25 18.38
C THR A 115 -9.15 4.53 19.53
N ALA A 116 -9.95 3.54 19.92
CA ALA A 116 -10.91 3.69 21.01
C ALA A 116 -10.25 3.79 22.39
N ASN A 117 -9.00 3.36 22.53
CA ASN A 117 -8.26 3.31 23.79
C ASN A 117 -7.06 4.29 23.83
N SER A 118 -7.01 5.23 22.89
CA SER A 118 -5.99 6.28 22.74
C SER A 118 -6.60 7.66 22.84
#